data_AF-F3QUB9-F1
#
_entry.id   AF-F3QUB9-F1
#
_cell.length_a   1.000
_cell.length_b   1.000
_cell.length_c   1.000
_cell.angle_alpha   90.00
_cell.angle_beta   90.00
_cell.angle_gamma   90.00
#
_symmetry.space_group_name_H-M   'P 1'
#
loop_
_entity.id
_entity.type
_entity.pdbx_description
1 polymer ?
#
loop_
_entity_poly.entity_id
_entity_poly.type
_entity_poly.pdbx_seq_one_letter_code
_entity_poly.pdbx_strand_id
1 'polypeptide(L)'
;MKRRIINLWLLLLVLCPALEAQNWDYIRSSGEYYYGSGTGKTEAEADKAALNDLVQMIAVHVSSDFQSQTDETQTNGNIDHKTYVRNCVSTYSSSALTNVEKWTEGKEPEVTVRRYMLRSELDKIYEKRIEKIRDMVAIADGALEKAKVDMALQYYYWAYSLARSLQHPTEAKDEAGHSLVTLLPVKIRGILEDISVAFEKREGDCVDLVFNYKGRPVSGLDFLYSDGREECDGAAKDGRGMLEMAPGYETEFYHLDIEYEYKNLARGDDELQAVLNVVAKAAFPESSVSVKGRAAQGGTSVAASRPTARPATASVASTDAPAEASAAGPSPSQTVDDDALYCEAMEKVLAAIKSRNYVKASSCFTLEGLDVYNKLISYGTGRVVGQPDMVYYRSSNGQVVARGLQMSFSFMNGKRKKTFVEDVVFTFNPDKKISNVAFGLGKVAESDILNRYAPGWKDETRELIMEFLENYKTAYCLKRLDYIRDIFADDAVIIVGNIVKRNLAAVPEERAISLEGQDIIKYNRYDKETYLANLARTFKLNEFINLRFTNNDVQWLEKYEDAEIYGIQIGQEYTSSRYADKGYLFLLVDMTDHNAPQIKVRTWQPNEVSMSKIFSAGDFYND
;
A
#
# COMPACT_ATOMS: atom_id res chain seq x y z
N MET A 1 -12.85 77.80 -6.32
CA MET A 1 -12.96 76.42 -5.79
C MET A 1 -13.66 75.44 -6.73
N LYS A 2 -14.80 75.78 -7.37
CA LYS A 2 -15.55 74.85 -8.23
C LYS A 2 -14.78 74.25 -9.43
N ARG A 3 -13.84 74.98 -10.03
CA ARG A 3 -13.07 74.53 -11.21
C ARG A 3 -11.90 73.58 -10.91
N ARG A 4 -11.41 73.55 -9.65
CA ARG A 4 -10.34 72.63 -9.21
C ARG A 4 -10.89 71.28 -8.72
N ILE A 5 -12.15 71.25 -8.25
CA ILE A 5 -12.83 70.03 -7.83
C ILE A 5 -13.21 69.16 -9.04
N ILE A 6 -13.60 69.78 -10.16
CA ILE A 6 -13.97 69.05 -11.39
C ILE A 6 -12.76 68.35 -12.02
N ASN A 7 -11.57 68.99 -12.02
CA ASN A 7 -10.36 68.37 -12.55
C ASN A 7 -9.79 67.26 -11.64
N LEU A 8 -10.07 67.30 -10.33
CA LEU A 8 -9.68 66.22 -9.41
C LEU A 8 -10.58 64.99 -9.58
N TRP A 9 -11.87 65.17 -9.87
CA TRP A 9 -12.81 64.09 -10.17
C TRP A 9 -12.52 63.43 -11.54
N LEU A 10 -12.07 64.19 -12.53
CA LEU A 10 -11.65 63.62 -13.83
C LEU A 10 -10.32 62.85 -13.75
N LEU A 11 -9.41 63.22 -12.84
CA LEU A 11 -8.17 62.47 -12.62
C LEU A 11 -8.39 61.17 -11.82
N LEU A 12 -9.37 61.15 -10.91
CA LEU A 12 -9.76 59.94 -10.15
C LEU A 12 -10.52 58.91 -11.02
N LEU A 13 -11.08 59.33 -12.15
CA LEU A 13 -11.72 58.42 -13.14
C LEU A 13 -10.70 57.72 -14.06
N VAL A 14 -9.46 58.19 -14.12
CA VAL A 14 -8.35 57.57 -14.89
C VAL A 14 -7.49 56.65 -14.01
N LEU A 15 -7.75 56.64 -12.69
CA LEU A 15 -7.03 55.85 -11.68
C LEU A 15 -7.95 54.88 -10.93
N CYS A 16 -9.09 54.50 -11.52
CA CYS A 16 -9.60 53.17 -11.27
C CYS A 16 -8.54 52.21 -11.85
N PRO A 17 -7.82 51.39 -11.06
CA PRO A 17 -7.41 50.12 -11.62
C PRO A 17 -8.71 49.54 -12.19
N ALA A 18 -8.67 49.10 -13.44
CA ALA A 18 -9.73 48.26 -13.95
C ALA A 18 -9.95 47.19 -12.88
N LEU A 19 -11.07 47.29 -12.17
CA LEU A 19 -11.81 46.11 -11.79
C LEU A 19 -12.06 45.44 -13.13
N GLU A 20 -11.11 44.62 -13.56
CA GLU A 20 -11.35 43.65 -14.61
C GLU A 20 -12.43 42.75 -14.03
N ALA A 21 -13.69 43.15 -14.21
CA ALA A 21 -14.75 42.20 -14.38
C ALA A 21 -14.23 41.27 -15.49
N GLN A 22 -13.78 40.08 -15.10
CA GLN A 22 -13.21 39.08 -16.00
C GLN A 22 -14.17 38.89 -17.16
N ASN A 23 -13.87 39.51 -18.30
CA ASN A 23 -14.72 39.45 -19.48
C ASN A 23 -14.47 38.08 -20.13
N TRP A 24 -15.53 37.30 -20.35
CA TRP A 24 -15.42 36.00 -21.02
C TRP A 24 -14.71 36.10 -22.37
N ASP A 25 -14.86 37.21 -23.07
CA ASP A 25 -14.14 37.46 -24.33
C ASP A 25 -12.63 37.56 -24.13
N TYR A 26 -12.18 38.16 -23.02
CA TYR A 26 -10.76 38.23 -22.67
C TYR A 26 -10.19 36.85 -22.30
N ILE A 27 -10.92 36.06 -21.50
CA ILE A 27 -10.53 34.68 -21.15
C ILE A 27 -10.33 33.84 -22.42
N ARG A 28 -11.19 34.02 -23.44
CA ARG A 28 -11.11 33.27 -24.69
C ARG A 28 -10.01 33.74 -25.66
N SER A 29 -9.63 35.02 -25.61
CA SER A 29 -8.75 35.63 -26.62
C SER A 29 -7.34 35.96 -26.13
N SER A 30 -7.13 36.10 -24.83
CA SER A 30 -5.82 36.43 -24.23
C SER A 30 -4.77 35.35 -24.46
N GLY A 31 -5.18 34.09 -24.58
CA GLY A 31 -4.28 32.95 -24.63
C GLY A 31 -3.70 32.55 -23.28
N GLU A 32 -4.02 33.25 -22.19
CA GLU A 32 -3.51 32.98 -20.83
C GLU A 32 -4.28 31.89 -20.08
N TYR A 33 -5.47 31.53 -20.58
CA TYR A 33 -6.41 30.64 -19.89
C TYR A 33 -6.74 29.40 -20.72
N TYR A 34 -6.96 28.30 -20.01
CA TYR A 34 -7.84 27.23 -20.47
C TYR A 34 -9.26 27.53 -20.02
N TYR A 35 -10.24 27.20 -20.86
CA TYR A 35 -11.64 27.45 -20.56
C TYR A 35 -12.56 26.36 -21.15
N GLY A 36 -13.77 26.26 -20.60
CA GLY A 36 -14.82 25.39 -21.08
C GLY A 36 -16.20 25.95 -20.76
N SER A 37 -17.20 25.59 -21.56
CA SER A 37 -18.58 26.02 -21.36
C SER A 37 -19.55 24.86 -21.55
N GLY A 38 -20.62 24.85 -20.75
CA GLY A 38 -21.64 23.81 -20.81
C GLY A 38 -23.01 24.36 -20.49
N THR A 39 -24.03 23.91 -21.21
CA THR A 39 -25.43 24.28 -20.99
C THR A 39 -26.21 23.02 -20.58
N GLY A 40 -27.09 23.15 -19.59
CA GLY A 40 -27.83 22.03 -19.03
C GLY A 40 -29.16 22.44 -18.41
N LYS A 41 -29.99 21.45 -18.06
CA LYS A 41 -31.29 21.70 -17.42
C LYS A 41 -31.16 22.12 -15.97
N THR A 42 -30.09 21.66 -15.34
CA THR A 42 -29.69 22.04 -13.99
C THR A 42 -28.28 22.61 -14.01
N GLU A 43 -27.94 23.40 -12.99
CA GLU A 43 -26.58 23.91 -12.83
C GLU A 43 -25.55 22.77 -12.75
N ALA A 44 -25.88 21.64 -12.13
CA ALA A 44 -25.00 20.48 -12.01
C ALA A 44 -24.71 19.81 -13.36
N GLU A 45 -25.71 19.70 -14.23
CA GLU A 45 -25.52 19.18 -15.59
C GLU A 45 -24.65 20.12 -16.43
N ALA A 46 -24.93 21.43 -16.37
CA ALA A 46 -24.18 22.47 -17.07
C ALA A 46 -22.71 22.53 -16.60
N ASP A 47 -22.49 22.42 -15.29
CA ASP A 47 -21.16 22.43 -14.67
C ASP A 47 -20.31 21.22 -15.09
N LYS A 48 -20.92 20.02 -15.10
CA LYS A 48 -20.26 18.81 -15.60
C LYS A 48 -19.88 18.93 -17.07
N ALA A 49 -20.76 19.50 -17.90
CA ALA A 49 -20.48 19.75 -19.31
C ALA A 49 -19.35 20.77 -19.50
N ALA A 50 -19.35 21.86 -18.71
CA ALA A 50 -18.31 22.89 -18.77
C ALA A 50 -16.92 22.37 -18.34
N LEU A 51 -16.87 21.53 -17.29
CA LEU A 51 -15.63 20.86 -16.87
C LEU A 51 -15.12 19.90 -17.94
N ASN A 52 -16.00 19.12 -18.58
CA ASN A 52 -15.60 18.23 -19.68
C ASN A 52 -15.05 19.02 -20.88
N ASP A 53 -15.65 20.17 -21.21
CA ASP A 53 -15.21 21.04 -22.29
C ASP A 53 -13.84 21.68 -21.97
N LEU A 54 -13.62 22.10 -20.72
CA LEU A 54 -12.32 22.59 -20.24
C LEU A 54 -11.23 21.52 -20.37
N VAL A 55 -11.51 20.29 -19.90
CA VAL A 55 -10.59 19.15 -20.04
C VAL A 55 -10.30 18.85 -21.52
N GLN A 56 -11.30 18.98 -22.39
CA GLN A 56 -11.13 18.82 -23.82
C GLN A 56 -10.22 19.91 -24.44
N MET A 57 -10.36 21.17 -24.01
CA MET A 57 -9.49 22.25 -24.45
C MET A 57 -8.03 22.02 -24.02
N ILE A 58 -7.81 21.63 -22.75
CA ILE A 58 -6.47 21.26 -22.25
C ILE A 58 -5.90 20.11 -23.09
N ALA A 59 -6.69 19.06 -23.34
CA ALA A 59 -6.26 17.91 -24.12
C ALA A 59 -5.83 18.27 -25.54
N VAL A 60 -6.56 19.17 -26.21
CA VAL A 60 -6.21 19.63 -27.57
C VAL A 60 -4.90 20.40 -27.56
N HIS A 61 -4.70 21.31 -26.60
CA HIS A 61 -3.49 22.11 -26.51
C HIS A 61 -2.25 21.27 -26.16
N VAL A 62 -2.38 20.42 -25.15
CA VAL A 62 -1.30 19.50 -24.76
C VAL A 62 -0.97 18.56 -25.93
N SER A 63 -1.98 18.06 -26.66
CA SER A 63 -1.77 17.21 -27.83
C SER A 63 -1.04 17.90 -28.99
N SER A 64 -1.20 19.21 -29.20
CA SER A 64 -0.40 19.92 -30.21
C SER A 64 1.08 19.99 -29.82
N ASP A 65 1.38 20.14 -28.53
CA ASP A 65 2.75 20.20 -28.03
C ASP A 65 3.43 18.81 -28.06
N PHE A 66 2.67 17.74 -27.80
CA PHE A 66 3.15 16.35 -27.91
C PHE A 66 3.53 15.95 -29.35
N GLN A 67 2.71 16.31 -30.36
CA GLN A 67 3.01 15.96 -31.76
C GLN A 67 4.35 16.54 -32.23
N SER A 68 4.75 17.71 -31.71
CA SER A 68 6.01 18.36 -32.11
C SER A 68 7.27 17.64 -31.61
N GLN A 69 7.16 16.67 -30.68
CA GLN A 69 8.30 15.88 -30.16
C GLN A 69 8.32 14.42 -30.65
N THR A 70 7.18 13.85 -31.09
CA THR A 70 7.10 12.45 -31.55
C THR A 70 7.42 12.23 -33.03
N ASP A 71 7.51 13.30 -33.84
CA ASP A 71 7.91 13.18 -35.26
C ASP A 71 9.36 12.69 -35.45
N GLU A 72 10.17 12.64 -34.39
CA GLU A 72 11.53 12.08 -34.44
C GLU A 72 11.62 10.59 -34.09
N THR A 73 10.54 9.93 -33.63
CA THR A 73 10.63 8.49 -33.30
C THR A 73 9.29 7.75 -33.37
N GLN A 74 8.87 7.32 -34.57
CA GLN A 74 8.15 6.04 -34.74
C GLN A 74 8.00 5.59 -36.20
N THR A 75 8.75 4.54 -36.55
CA THR A 75 8.40 3.59 -37.62
C THR A 75 7.52 2.50 -37.01
N ASN A 76 6.38 2.23 -37.67
CA ASN A 76 5.40 1.16 -37.43
C ASN A 76 4.41 1.35 -36.27
N GLY A 77 3.20 1.78 -36.64
CA GLY A 77 1.97 1.53 -35.88
C GLY A 77 1.21 2.81 -35.57
N ASN A 78 0.15 3.06 -36.33
CA ASN A 78 -0.78 4.16 -36.10
C ASN A 78 -1.63 3.85 -34.84
N ILE A 79 -1.00 3.91 -33.66
CA ILE A 79 -1.71 3.99 -32.39
C ILE A 79 -2.32 5.39 -32.37
N ASP A 80 -3.57 5.48 -31.95
CA ASP A 80 -4.32 6.72 -31.81
C ASP A 80 -3.69 7.62 -30.73
N HIS A 81 -2.57 8.26 -31.09
CA HIS A 81 -1.74 9.10 -30.24
C HIS A 81 -2.55 10.26 -29.66
N LYS A 82 -3.50 10.81 -30.43
CA LYS A 82 -4.45 11.82 -29.97
C LYS A 82 -5.35 11.29 -28.87
N THR A 83 -5.81 10.04 -28.97
CA THR A 83 -6.55 9.39 -27.89
C THR A 83 -5.66 9.10 -26.69
N TYR A 84 -4.42 8.64 -26.86
CA TYR A 84 -3.48 8.44 -25.73
C TYR A 84 -3.18 9.74 -24.97
N VAL A 85 -2.91 10.85 -25.68
CA VAL A 85 -2.67 12.15 -25.04
C VAL A 85 -3.93 12.66 -24.35
N ARG A 86 -5.10 12.58 -25.01
CA ARG A 86 -6.39 12.92 -24.39
C ARG A 86 -6.62 12.11 -23.10
N ASN A 87 -6.31 10.83 -23.16
CA ASN A 87 -6.41 9.90 -22.07
C ASN A 87 -5.47 10.31 -20.91
N CYS A 88 -4.20 10.58 -21.17
CA CYS A 88 -3.26 11.08 -20.16
C CYS A 88 -3.73 12.41 -19.55
N VAL A 89 -4.25 13.34 -20.36
CA VAL A 89 -4.83 14.60 -19.85
C VAL A 89 -6.06 14.34 -18.97
N SER A 90 -6.87 13.34 -19.28
CA SER A 90 -8.00 12.95 -18.43
C SER A 90 -7.61 12.27 -17.11
N THR A 91 -6.35 11.81 -16.98
CA THR A 91 -5.83 11.27 -15.70
C THR A 91 -5.55 12.34 -14.66
N TYR A 92 -5.35 13.59 -15.09
CA TYR A 92 -5.44 14.73 -14.19
C TYR A 92 -6.92 14.82 -13.84
N SER A 93 -7.27 14.23 -12.70
CA SER A 93 -8.66 14.20 -12.23
C SER A 93 -9.25 15.61 -12.30
N SER A 94 -10.56 15.76 -12.45
CA SER A 94 -11.20 17.08 -12.32
C SER A 94 -10.92 17.76 -10.98
N SER A 95 -10.46 16.99 -9.98
CA SER A 95 -9.92 17.44 -8.69
C SER A 95 -8.45 17.90 -8.73
N ALA A 96 -7.63 17.40 -9.65
CA ALA A 96 -6.25 17.85 -9.84
C ALA A 96 -6.20 19.25 -10.48
N LEU A 97 -7.24 19.62 -11.24
CA LEU A 97 -7.44 20.99 -11.71
C LEU A 97 -7.85 21.89 -10.52
N THR A 98 -6.86 22.29 -9.72
CA THR A 98 -7.03 23.28 -8.66
C THR A 98 -7.19 24.68 -9.26
N ASN A 99 -7.88 25.58 -8.56
CA ASN A 99 -8.04 26.98 -9.00
C ASN A 99 -8.83 27.14 -10.31
N VAL A 100 -9.80 26.25 -10.57
CA VAL A 100 -10.76 26.42 -11.67
C VAL A 100 -11.90 27.32 -11.22
N GLU A 101 -11.96 28.50 -11.80
CA GLU A 101 -13.03 29.47 -11.59
C GLU A 101 -14.33 29.02 -12.24
N LYS A 102 -15.46 29.45 -11.66
CA LYS A 102 -16.80 29.12 -12.14
C LYS A 102 -17.62 30.38 -12.34
N TRP A 103 -18.23 30.47 -13.50
CA TRP A 103 -19.19 31.51 -13.83
C TRP A 103 -20.48 30.88 -14.34
N THR A 104 -21.59 31.12 -13.64
CA THR A 104 -22.93 30.66 -14.02
C THR A 104 -23.79 31.79 -14.58
N GLU A 105 -24.47 31.51 -15.69
CA GLU A 105 -25.43 32.41 -16.34
C GLU A 105 -26.75 31.67 -16.62
N GLY A 106 -27.87 32.39 -16.54
CA GLY A 106 -29.21 31.84 -16.79
C GLY A 106 -29.92 31.34 -15.53
N LYS A 107 -31.07 30.69 -15.73
CA LYS A 107 -31.91 30.10 -14.67
C LYS A 107 -32.48 28.78 -15.18
N GLU A 108 -32.65 27.80 -14.29
CA GLU A 108 -33.26 26.52 -14.65
C GLU A 108 -34.61 26.74 -15.34
N PRO A 109 -34.91 26.03 -16.45
CA PRO A 109 -34.20 24.84 -16.96
C PRO A 109 -33.13 25.15 -18.03
N GLU A 110 -32.61 26.37 -18.13
CA GLU A 110 -31.60 26.75 -19.12
C GLU A 110 -30.45 27.50 -18.42
N VAL A 111 -29.53 26.72 -17.88
CA VAL A 111 -28.34 27.21 -17.17
C VAL A 111 -27.11 26.98 -18.04
N THR A 112 -26.28 28.00 -18.19
CA THR A 112 -24.94 27.89 -18.78
C THR A 112 -23.90 28.09 -17.70
N VAL A 113 -22.98 27.15 -17.60
CA VAL A 113 -21.80 27.26 -16.73
C VAL A 113 -20.57 27.40 -17.59
N ARG A 114 -19.67 28.28 -17.18
CA ARG A 114 -18.34 28.50 -17.74
C ARG A 114 -17.31 28.17 -16.67
N ARG A 115 -16.25 27.51 -17.08
CA ARG A 115 -15.09 27.15 -16.25
C ARG A 115 -13.84 27.67 -16.91
N TYR A 116 -12.88 28.18 -16.14
CA TYR A 116 -11.58 28.60 -16.66
C TYR A 116 -10.49 28.51 -15.60
N MET A 117 -9.24 28.41 -16.06
CA MET A 117 -8.05 28.40 -15.22
C MET A 117 -6.87 29.00 -15.98
N LEU A 118 -5.94 29.64 -15.26
CA LEU A 118 -4.68 30.10 -15.84
C LEU A 118 -3.85 28.92 -16.34
N ARG A 119 -3.15 29.08 -17.45
CA ARG A 119 -2.25 28.03 -17.99
C ARG A 119 -1.13 27.67 -17.03
N SER A 120 -0.58 28.63 -16.29
CA SER A 120 0.46 28.40 -15.28
C SER A 120 0.01 27.49 -14.12
N GLU A 121 -1.30 27.33 -13.91
CA GLU A 121 -1.81 26.37 -12.92
C GLU A 121 -1.64 24.93 -13.41
N LEU A 122 -1.63 24.69 -14.72
CA LEU A 122 -1.35 23.37 -15.29
C LEU A 122 0.11 22.98 -15.07
N ASP A 123 1.05 23.92 -15.19
CA ASP A 123 2.48 23.68 -14.94
C ASP A 123 2.72 23.22 -13.49
N LYS A 124 2.06 23.85 -12.52
CA LYS A 124 2.11 23.44 -11.10
C LYS A 124 1.58 22.02 -10.88
N ILE A 125 0.56 21.60 -11.63
CA ILE A 125 0.01 20.24 -11.56
C ILE A 125 1.05 19.23 -12.06
N TYR A 126 1.76 19.55 -13.15
CA TYR A 126 2.84 18.71 -13.65
C TYR A 126 4.03 18.64 -12.68
N GLU A 127 4.44 19.77 -12.09
CA GLU A 127 5.49 19.82 -11.08
C GLU A 127 5.15 18.93 -9.87
N LYS A 128 3.93 19.02 -9.33
CA LYS A 128 3.45 18.15 -8.23
C LYS A 128 3.48 16.67 -8.60
N ARG A 129 3.13 16.31 -9.84
CA ARG A 129 3.23 14.92 -10.32
C ARG A 129 4.70 14.47 -10.40
N ILE A 130 5.61 15.34 -10.83
CA ILE A 130 7.06 15.05 -10.85
C ILE A 130 7.59 14.83 -9.42
N GLU A 131 7.19 15.65 -8.46
CA GLU A 131 7.52 15.44 -7.04
C GLU A 131 7.02 14.08 -6.54
N LYS A 132 5.74 13.77 -6.79
CA LYS A 132 5.14 12.47 -6.43
C LYS A 132 5.87 11.28 -7.07
N ILE A 133 6.30 11.40 -8.33
CA ILE A 133 7.11 10.37 -9.00
C ILE A 133 8.42 10.18 -8.24
N ARG A 134 9.13 11.25 -7.87
CA ARG A 134 10.39 11.18 -7.11
C ARG A 134 10.20 10.58 -5.73
N ASP A 135 9.13 10.96 -5.02
CA ASP A 135 8.80 10.39 -3.72
C ASP A 135 8.56 8.87 -3.81
N MET A 136 7.81 8.42 -4.83
CA MET A 136 7.61 6.98 -5.07
C MET A 136 8.92 6.26 -5.40
N VAL A 137 9.84 6.89 -6.14
CA VAL A 137 11.17 6.33 -6.41
C VAL A 137 11.98 6.20 -5.12
N ALA A 138 11.99 7.22 -4.27
CA ALA A 138 12.68 7.18 -2.98
C ALA A 138 12.12 6.07 -2.06
N ILE A 139 10.79 5.91 -2.03
CA ILE A 139 10.13 4.80 -1.31
C ILE A 139 10.58 3.45 -1.87
N ALA A 140 10.64 3.30 -3.20
CA ALA A 140 11.05 2.05 -3.84
C ALA A 140 12.53 1.71 -3.58
N ASP A 141 13.41 2.72 -3.63
CA ASP A 141 14.83 2.57 -3.30
C ASP A 141 15.01 2.13 -1.84
N GLY A 142 14.40 2.82 -0.88
CA GLY A 142 14.44 2.44 0.54
C GLY A 142 13.80 1.09 0.84
N ALA A 143 12.75 0.70 0.10
CA ALA A 143 12.17 -0.63 0.20
C ALA A 143 13.15 -1.72 -0.26
N LEU A 144 13.85 -1.49 -1.37
CA LEU A 144 14.80 -2.45 -1.92
C LEU A 144 16.01 -2.65 -1.00
N GLU A 145 16.50 -1.58 -0.36
CA GLU A 145 17.55 -1.64 0.67
C GLU A 145 17.15 -2.55 1.84
N LYS A 146 15.87 -2.54 2.22
CA LYS A 146 15.29 -3.38 3.27
C LYS A 146 14.82 -4.76 2.76
N ALA A 147 15.20 -5.15 1.54
CA ALA A 147 14.79 -6.39 0.88
C ALA A 147 13.26 -6.57 0.72
N LYS A 148 12.51 -5.46 0.68
CA LYS A 148 11.04 -5.41 0.46
C LYS A 148 10.73 -5.34 -1.04
N VAL A 149 10.98 -6.46 -1.73
CA VAL A 149 10.99 -6.56 -3.20
C VAL A 149 9.64 -6.27 -3.85
N ASP A 150 8.55 -6.76 -3.26
CA ASP A 150 7.18 -6.48 -3.68
C ASP A 150 6.87 -4.98 -3.70
N MET A 151 7.20 -4.29 -2.61
CA MET A 151 7.01 -2.83 -2.53
C MET A 151 7.88 -2.08 -3.54
N ALA A 152 9.14 -2.49 -3.72
CA ALA A 152 10.03 -1.85 -4.68
C ALA A 152 9.47 -1.95 -6.11
N LEU A 153 9.06 -3.16 -6.54
CA LEU A 153 8.44 -3.38 -7.84
C LEU A 153 7.19 -2.52 -8.03
N GLN A 154 6.30 -2.53 -7.03
CA GLN A 154 5.07 -1.73 -7.02
C GLN A 154 5.35 -0.24 -7.23
N TYR A 155 6.16 0.38 -6.36
CA TYR A 155 6.37 1.82 -6.40
C TYR A 155 7.19 2.26 -7.62
N TYR A 156 8.16 1.47 -8.09
CA TYR A 156 8.81 1.74 -9.36
C TYR A 156 7.84 1.69 -10.54
N TYR A 157 6.92 0.73 -10.57
CA TYR A 157 5.93 0.64 -11.63
C TYR A 157 4.91 1.79 -11.59
N TRP A 158 4.48 2.19 -10.39
CA TRP A 158 3.59 3.32 -10.18
C TRP A 158 4.23 4.64 -10.62
N ALA A 159 5.48 4.89 -10.18
CA ALA A 159 6.29 6.01 -10.63
C ALA A 159 6.47 6.01 -12.16
N TYR A 160 6.75 4.85 -12.76
CA TYR A 160 6.90 4.71 -14.21
C TYR A 160 5.60 5.00 -14.97
N SER A 161 4.46 4.58 -14.43
CA SER A 161 3.15 4.84 -15.03
C SER A 161 2.77 6.32 -14.95
N LEU A 162 3.07 6.98 -13.82
CA LEU A 162 2.92 8.43 -13.68
C LEU A 162 3.85 9.19 -14.64
N ALA A 163 5.13 8.81 -14.74
CA ALA A 163 6.08 9.45 -15.64
C ALA A 163 5.64 9.38 -17.11
N ARG A 164 5.11 8.24 -17.56
CA ARG A 164 4.57 8.05 -18.93
C ARG A 164 3.31 8.88 -19.22
N SER A 165 2.67 9.43 -18.19
CA SER A 165 1.46 10.25 -18.30
C SER A 165 1.72 11.76 -18.22
N LEU A 166 2.98 12.18 -18.00
CA LEU A 166 3.39 13.59 -18.07
C LEU A 166 3.35 14.12 -19.49
N GLN A 167 3.17 15.44 -19.64
CA GLN A 167 3.27 16.11 -20.94
C GLN A 167 4.63 15.88 -21.60
N HIS A 168 5.70 15.97 -20.81
CA HIS A 168 7.06 15.69 -21.22
C HIS A 168 7.66 14.63 -20.28
N PRO A 169 7.54 13.32 -20.61
CA PRO A 169 8.00 12.24 -19.73
C PRO A 169 9.48 12.32 -19.33
N THR A 170 10.32 13.02 -20.11
CA THR A 170 11.75 13.21 -19.86
C THR A 170 12.09 14.31 -18.84
N GLU A 171 11.10 15.10 -18.41
CA GLU A 171 11.26 16.12 -17.36
C GLU A 171 11.34 15.49 -15.96
N ALA A 172 10.68 14.35 -15.75
CA ALA A 172 10.85 13.57 -14.54
C ALA A 172 12.26 12.95 -14.52
N LYS A 173 13.14 13.55 -13.72
CA LYS A 173 14.55 13.14 -13.57
C LYS A 173 14.87 12.76 -12.13
N ASP A 174 15.81 11.82 -11.97
CA ASP A 174 16.46 11.52 -10.69
C ASP A 174 17.39 12.68 -10.25
N GLU A 175 18.00 12.54 -9.07
CA GLU A 175 18.95 13.54 -8.54
C GLU A 175 20.21 13.70 -9.41
N ALA A 176 20.58 12.67 -10.16
CA ALA A 176 21.71 12.68 -11.08
C ALA A 176 21.37 13.26 -12.47
N GLY A 177 20.11 13.65 -12.71
CA GLY A 177 19.63 14.22 -13.96
C GLY A 177 19.24 13.20 -15.03
N HIS A 178 19.21 11.91 -14.72
CA HIS A 178 18.75 10.86 -15.62
C HIS A 178 17.22 10.84 -15.72
N SER A 179 16.71 10.64 -16.94
CA SER A 179 15.29 10.51 -17.21
C SER A 179 14.69 9.26 -16.57
N LEU A 180 13.69 9.44 -15.69
CA LEU A 180 13.04 8.35 -14.95
C LEU A 180 12.22 7.44 -15.87
N VAL A 181 11.61 7.96 -16.94
CA VAL A 181 10.88 7.12 -17.91
C VAL A 181 11.81 6.12 -18.63
N THR A 182 13.11 6.41 -18.69
CA THR A 182 14.13 5.50 -19.25
C THR A 182 14.76 4.60 -18.18
N LEU A 183 15.01 5.14 -16.98
CA LEU A 183 15.69 4.43 -15.90
C LEU A 183 14.80 3.37 -15.22
N LEU A 184 13.53 3.69 -14.96
CA LEU A 184 12.63 2.83 -14.18
C LEU A 184 12.39 1.45 -14.82
N PRO A 185 12.20 1.31 -16.15
CA PRO A 185 12.13 0.01 -16.79
C PRO A 185 13.39 -0.84 -16.61
N VAL A 186 14.56 -0.21 -16.53
CA VAL A 186 15.84 -0.92 -16.28
C VAL A 186 15.88 -1.42 -14.84
N LYS A 187 15.48 -0.59 -13.86
CA LYS A 187 15.37 -1.00 -12.45
C LYS A 187 14.38 -2.16 -12.26
N ILE A 188 13.18 -2.06 -12.84
CA ILE A 188 12.14 -3.11 -12.73
C ILE A 188 12.64 -4.42 -13.32
N ARG A 189 13.23 -4.41 -14.53
CA ARG A 189 13.80 -5.62 -15.14
C ARG A 189 14.89 -6.25 -14.30
N GLY A 190 15.85 -5.45 -13.82
CA GLY A 190 16.93 -5.96 -12.98
C GLY A 190 16.41 -6.63 -11.71
N ILE A 191 15.34 -6.10 -11.09
CA ILE A 191 14.71 -6.76 -9.94
C ILE A 191 14.08 -8.09 -10.33
N LEU A 192 13.29 -8.12 -11.41
CA LEU A 192 12.62 -9.34 -11.88
C LEU A 192 13.62 -10.43 -12.29
N GLU A 193 14.73 -10.07 -12.95
CA GLU A 193 15.80 -10.99 -13.33
C GLU A 193 16.50 -11.64 -12.12
N ASP A 194 16.63 -10.89 -11.02
CA ASP A 194 17.26 -11.34 -9.78
C ASP A 194 16.32 -12.14 -8.87
N ILE A 195 15.03 -12.24 -9.22
CA ILE A 195 14.08 -13.13 -8.53
C ILE A 195 14.24 -14.55 -9.06
N SER A 196 14.35 -15.51 -8.15
CA SER A 196 14.40 -16.93 -8.44
C SER A 196 13.28 -17.67 -7.70
N VAL A 197 12.62 -18.58 -8.41
CA VAL A 197 11.56 -19.43 -7.85
C VAL A 197 11.94 -20.89 -8.06
N ALA A 198 11.96 -21.67 -6.97
CA ALA A 198 12.33 -23.07 -6.99
C ALA A 198 11.20 -23.96 -6.45
N PHE A 199 11.04 -25.13 -7.06
CA PHE A 199 10.19 -26.19 -6.53
C PHE A 199 10.79 -26.75 -5.24
N GLU A 200 10.00 -26.81 -4.16
CA GLU A 200 10.42 -27.45 -2.91
C GLU A 200 9.86 -28.88 -2.83
N LYS A 201 8.53 -29.02 -2.79
CA LYS A 201 7.85 -30.31 -2.68
C LYS A 201 6.42 -30.24 -3.22
N ARG A 202 5.81 -31.41 -3.40
CA ARG A 202 4.40 -31.58 -3.73
C ARG A 202 3.74 -32.54 -2.75
N GLU A 203 2.57 -32.16 -2.25
CA GLU A 203 1.73 -32.96 -1.35
C GLU A 203 0.29 -32.96 -1.89
N GLY A 204 -0.10 -34.05 -2.55
CA GLY A 204 -1.37 -34.12 -3.26
C GLY A 204 -1.45 -33.09 -4.39
N ASP A 205 -2.43 -32.21 -4.31
CA ASP A 205 -2.65 -31.14 -5.29
C ASP A 205 -1.91 -29.83 -4.92
N CYS A 206 -1.21 -29.80 -3.78
CA CYS A 206 -0.48 -28.62 -3.33
C CYS A 206 1.01 -28.71 -3.68
N VAL A 207 1.60 -27.62 -4.18
CA VAL A 207 3.01 -27.49 -4.55
C VAL A 207 3.63 -26.35 -3.76
N ASP A 208 4.65 -26.65 -2.96
CA ASP A 208 5.40 -25.66 -2.20
C ASP A 208 6.57 -25.13 -3.04
N LEU A 209 6.75 -23.82 -2.99
CA LEU A 209 7.76 -23.09 -3.75
C LEU A 209 8.59 -22.20 -2.84
N VAL A 210 9.86 -22.03 -3.19
CA VAL A 210 10.80 -21.12 -2.54
C VAL A 210 11.09 -19.94 -3.45
N PHE A 211 10.95 -18.72 -2.91
CA PHE A 211 11.13 -17.45 -3.60
C PHE A 211 12.31 -16.70 -3.01
N ASN A 212 13.32 -16.40 -3.83
CA ASN A 212 14.50 -15.65 -3.40
C ASN A 212 14.76 -14.46 -4.33
N TYR A 213 15.28 -13.38 -3.76
CA TYR A 213 15.86 -12.23 -4.46
C TYR A 213 17.35 -12.15 -4.11
N LYS A 214 18.23 -12.21 -5.13
CA LYS A 214 19.69 -12.25 -4.93
C LYS A 214 20.15 -13.31 -3.91
N GLY A 215 19.50 -14.48 -3.95
CA GLY A 215 19.79 -15.62 -3.06
C GLY A 215 19.24 -15.51 -1.63
N ARG A 216 18.52 -14.44 -1.28
CA ARG A 216 17.85 -14.27 0.03
C ARG A 216 16.34 -14.44 -0.09
N PRO A 217 15.64 -14.99 0.91
CA PRO A 217 14.18 -15.06 0.93
C PRO A 217 13.52 -13.71 0.67
N VAL A 218 12.54 -13.64 -0.22
CA VAL A 218 11.73 -12.42 -0.39
C VAL A 218 10.83 -12.21 0.82
N SER A 219 10.65 -10.96 1.28
CA SER A 219 9.71 -10.67 2.37
C SER A 219 8.26 -10.93 1.97
N GLY A 220 7.91 -10.57 0.74
CA GLY A 220 6.59 -10.73 0.14
C GLY A 220 6.70 -10.69 -1.38
N LEU A 221 5.82 -11.42 -2.06
CA LEU A 221 5.66 -11.34 -3.52
C LEU A 221 4.30 -11.90 -3.93
N ASP A 222 3.52 -11.14 -4.69
CA ASP A 222 2.28 -11.65 -5.28
C ASP A 222 2.54 -12.17 -6.69
N PHE A 223 1.82 -13.21 -7.10
CA PHE A 223 1.96 -13.81 -8.42
C PHE A 223 0.65 -14.45 -8.89
N LEU A 224 0.48 -14.55 -10.20
CA LEU A 224 -0.58 -15.33 -10.84
C LEU A 224 -0.04 -16.69 -11.26
N TYR A 225 -0.89 -17.70 -11.23
CA TYR A 225 -0.57 -19.02 -11.79
C TYR A 225 -1.83 -19.68 -12.34
N SER A 226 -1.67 -20.65 -13.26
CA SER A 226 -2.79 -21.50 -13.66
C SER A 226 -2.79 -22.80 -12.87
N ASP A 227 -3.95 -23.20 -12.35
CA ASP A 227 -4.12 -24.48 -11.68
C ASP A 227 -4.43 -25.65 -12.66
N GLY A 228 -4.39 -25.37 -13.97
CA GLY A 228 -4.77 -26.29 -15.04
C GLY A 228 -6.20 -26.09 -15.55
N ARG A 229 -7.01 -25.26 -14.88
CA ARG A 229 -8.39 -24.91 -15.31
C ARG A 229 -8.59 -23.41 -15.37
N GLU A 230 -8.17 -22.71 -14.33
CA GLU A 230 -8.37 -21.28 -14.17
C GLU A 230 -7.09 -20.60 -13.70
N GLU A 231 -7.12 -19.27 -13.73
CA GLU A 231 -6.07 -18.41 -13.19
C GLU A 231 -6.34 -18.18 -11.71
N CYS A 232 -5.29 -18.29 -10.89
CA CYS A 232 -5.32 -18.21 -9.44
C CYS A 232 -4.37 -17.11 -8.96
N ASP A 233 -4.73 -16.46 -7.85
CA ASP A 233 -3.90 -15.47 -7.18
C ASP A 233 -3.09 -16.15 -6.05
N GLY A 234 -1.77 -16.16 -6.16
CA GLY A 234 -0.85 -16.65 -5.15
C GLY A 234 -0.07 -15.53 -4.47
N ALA A 235 0.39 -15.79 -3.25
CA ALA A 235 1.29 -14.91 -2.52
C ALA A 235 2.41 -15.74 -1.87
N ALA A 236 3.62 -15.20 -1.91
CA ALA A 236 4.76 -15.66 -1.14
C ALA A 236 5.00 -14.73 0.04
N LYS A 237 5.43 -15.30 1.17
CA LYS A 237 5.83 -14.57 2.38
C LYS A 237 7.07 -15.22 2.96
N ASP A 238 8.05 -14.39 3.33
CA ASP A 238 9.33 -14.82 3.91
C ASP A 238 9.98 -16.00 3.18
N GLY A 239 9.94 -15.92 1.85
CA GLY A 239 10.54 -16.85 0.90
C GLY A 239 9.73 -18.10 0.59
N ARG A 240 8.53 -18.29 1.13
CA ARG A 240 7.69 -19.45 0.80
C ARG A 240 6.37 -19.04 0.16
N GLY A 241 5.98 -19.77 -0.89
CA GLY A 241 4.68 -19.68 -1.53
C GLY A 241 4.11 -21.07 -1.79
N MET A 242 2.84 -21.14 -2.15
CA MET A 242 2.16 -22.40 -2.44
C MET A 242 1.24 -22.25 -3.64
N LEU A 243 1.25 -23.25 -4.53
CA LEU A 243 0.26 -23.44 -5.57
C LEU A 243 -0.71 -24.54 -5.13
N GLU A 244 -2.01 -24.31 -5.32
CA GLU A 244 -3.03 -25.35 -5.23
C GLU A 244 -3.51 -25.65 -6.65
N MET A 245 -3.20 -26.84 -7.14
CA MET A 245 -3.54 -27.31 -8.48
C MET A 245 -4.97 -27.88 -8.50
N ALA A 246 -5.58 -27.98 -9.69
CA ALA A 246 -6.83 -28.71 -9.82
C ALA A 246 -6.62 -30.19 -9.41
N PRO A 247 -7.62 -30.86 -8.81
CA PRO A 247 -7.47 -32.23 -8.33
C PRO A 247 -6.93 -33.19 -9.39
N GLY A 248 -5.80 -33.83 -9.10
CA GLY A 248 -5.12 -34.77 -9.98
C GLY A 248 -4.36 -34.14 -11.16
N TYR A 249 -4.27 -32.81 -11.23
CA TYR A 249 -3.53 -32.13 -12.30
C TYR A 249 -2.02 -32.13 -12.01
N GLU A 250 -1.25 -32.72 -12.90
CA GLU A 250 0.22 -32.74 -12.84
C GLU A 250 0.81 -32.13 -14.11
N THR A 251 1.90 -31.39 -13.96
CA THR A 251 2.64 -30.75 -15.05
C THR A 251 4.13 -30.79 -14.77
N GLU A 252 4.95 -30.84 -15.82
CA GLU A 252 6.40 -30.73 -15.70
C GLU A 252 6.82 -29.30 -15.35
N PHE A 253 6.07 -28.29 -15.80
CA PHE A 253 6.37 -26.88 -15.56
C PHE A 253 5.17 -26.16 -14.97
N TYR A 254 5.42 -25.44 -13.87
CA TYR A 254 4.50 -24.47 -13.30
C TYR A 254 4.88 -23.10 -13.83
N HIS A 255 3.93 -22.42 -14.46
CA HIS A 255 4.12 -21.06 -14.96
C HIS A 255 3.53 -20.07 -13.96
N LEU A 256 4.35 -19.09 -13.57
CA LEU A 256 3.99 -18.02 -12.65
C LEU A 256 4.21 -16.68 -13.35
N ASP A 257 3.30 -15.75 -13.16
CA ASP A 257 3.49 -14.35 -13.56
C ASP A 257 3.58 -13.48 -12.30
N ILE A 258 4.77 -12.96 -12.02
CA ILE A 258 5.04 -12.11 -10.86
C ILE A 258 4.26 -10.79 -11.03
N GLU A 259 3.52 -10.40 -9.99
CA GLU A 259 2.80 -9.14 -9.95
C GLU A 259 3.76 -7.98 -9.64
N TYR A 260 3.73 -6.95 -10.49
CA TYR A 260 4.54 -5.73 -10.36
C TYR A 260 3.70 -4.46 -10.50
N GLU A 261 2.47 -4.56 -11.02
CA GLU A 261 1.59 -3.43 -11.27
C GLU A 261 0.78 -3.08 -10.01
N TYR A 262 0.37 -4.09 -9.23
CA TYR A 262 -0.41 -3.94 -7.99
C TYR A 262 -1.58 -2.97 -8.13
N LYS A 263 -2.23 -2.94 -9.31
CA LYS A 263 -3.26 -1.96 -9.67
C LYS A 263 -4.40 -1.87 -8.64
N ASN A 264 -4.74 -3.00 -8.04
CA ASN A 264 -5.81 -3.07 -7.04
C ASN A 264 -5.45 -2.34 -5.73
N LEU A 265 -4.16 -2.13 -5.43
CA LEU A 265 -3.70 -1.42 -4.23
C LEU A 265 -3.61 0.10 -4.43
N ALA A 266 -3.84 0.61 -5.64
CA ALA A 266 -3.81 2.05 -5.94
C ALA A 266 -5.13 2.79 -5.62
N ARG A 267 -6.13 2.11 -5.03
CA ARG A 267 -7.49 2.67 -4.82
C ARG A 267 -7.53 3.85 -3.84
N GLY A 268 -6.58 3.94 -2.92
CA GLY A 268 -6.44 5.08 -2.01
C GLY A 268 -5.88 6.35 -2.68
N ASP A 269 -5.42 6.26 -3.94
CA ASP A 269 -4.82 7.35 -4.70
C ASP A 269 -5.56 7.54 -6.04
N ASP A 270 -6.54 8.45 -6.06
CA ASP A 270 -7.41 8.70 -7.21
C ASP A 270 -6.63 9.03 -8.50
N GLU A 271 -5.55 9.80 -8.38
CA GLU A 271 -4.72 10.19 -9.52
C GLU A 271 -3.99 8.97 -10.08
N LEU A 272 -3.29 8.22 -9.22
CA LEU A 272 -2.58 7.03 -9.63
C LEU A 272 -3.55 5.98 -10.20
N GLN A 273 -4.72 5.80 -9.57
CA GLN A 273 -5.74 4.88 -10.07
C GLN A 273 -6.24 5.30 -11.46
N ALA A 274 -6.46 6.60 -11.68
CA ALA A 274 -6.83 7.12 -13.00
C ALA A 274 -5.72 6.84 -14.03
N VAL A 275 -4.46 7.07 -13.66
CA VAL A 275 -3.29 6.78 -14.52
C VAL A 275 -3.21 5.30 -14.87
N LEU A 276 -3.29 4.39 -13.91
CA LEU A 276 -3.22 2.94 -14.15
C LEU A 276 -4.43 2.39 -14.92
N ASN A 277 -5.55 3.11 -14.94
CA ASN A 277 -6.72 2.75 -15.76
C ASN A 277 -6.55 3.13 -17.24
N VAL A 278 -5.66 4.05 -17.53
CA VAL A 278 -5.58 4.73 -18.82
C VAL A 278 -4.26 4.44 -19.54
N VAL A 279 -3.15 4.47 -18.82
CA VAL A 279 -1.83 4.14 -19.36
C VAL A 279 -1.76 2.64 -19.56
N ALA A 280 -1.42 2.21 -20.78
CA ALA A 280 -1.29 0.80 -21.10
C ALA A 280 -0.23 0.11 -20.21
N LYS A 281 -0.56 -1.10 -19.76
CA LYS A 281 0.36 -1.93 -18.99
C LYS A 281 1.63 -2.17 -19.78
N ALA A 282 2.77 -1.71 -19.26
CA ALA A 282 4.06 -2.10 -19.81
C ALA A 282 4.34 -3.55 -19.46
N ALA A 283 4.69 -4.36 -20.47
CA ALA A 283 5.05 -5.75 -20.29
C ALA A 283 6.53 -5.88 -19.95
N PHE A 284 6.82 -6.65 -18.90
CA PHE A 284 8.17 -7.07 -18.52
C PHE A 284 8.23 -8.59 -18.62
N PRO A 285 8.75 -9.17 -19.72
CA PRO A 285 8.78 -10.62 -19.92
C PRO A 285 9.48 -11.39 -18.78
N GLU A 286 10.38 -10.73 -18.08
CA GLU A 286 11.10 -11.25 -16.91
C GLU A 286 10.18 -11.56 -15.73
N SER A 287 8.93 -11.05 -15.72
CA SER A 287 7.93 -11.42 -14.71
C SER A 287 7.41 -12.85 -14.87
N SER A 288 7.51 -13.43 -16.07
CA SER A 288 7.00 -14.78 -16.36
C SER A 288 8.06 -15.83 -16.02
N VAL A 289 7.85 -16.55 -14.92
CA VAL A 289 8.76 -17.56 -14.38
C VAL A 289 8.21 -18.95 -14.67
N SER A 290 9.07 -19.84 -15.17
CA SER A 290 8.75 -21.26 -15.36
C SER A 290 9.53 -22.11 -14.37
N VAL A 291 8.82 -22.75 -13.45
CA VAL A 291 9.39 -23.60 -12.41
C VAL A 291 9.24 -25.05 -12.82
N LYS A 292 10.36 -25.75 -12.97
CA LYS A 292 10.35 -27.19 -13.25
C LYS A 292 9.90 -27.96 -12.00
N GLY A 293 8.76 -28.64 -12.10
CA GLY A 293 8.36 -29.70 -11.17
C GLY A 293 9.38 -30.83 -11.20
N ARG A 294 9.63 -31.47 -10.04
CA ARG A 294 10.76 -32.40 -9.83
C ARG A 294 11.03 -33.33 -11.04
N ALA A 295 12.28 -33.31 -11.51
CA ALA A 295 12.80 -34.21 -12.53
C ALA A 295 12.96 -35.66 -12.00
N ALA A 296 12.91 -36.62 -12.93
CA ALA A 296 13.22 -38.03 -12.74
C ALA A 296 14.49 -38.26 -11.88
N GLN A 297 14.50 -39.35 -11.11
CA GLN A 297 15.69 -39.80 -10.39
C GLN A 297 16.92 -39.82 -11.31
N GLY A 298 17.96 -39.07 -10.95
CA GLY A 298 19.31 -39.24 -11.49
C GLY A 298 19.92 -37.95 -12.05
N GLY A 299 21.02 -37.51 -11.42
CA GLY A 299 22.01 -36.64 -12.05
C GLY A 299 22.08 -35.23 -11.46
N THR A 300 23.23 -34.97 -10.84
CA THR A 300 23.92 -33.71 -10.52
C THR A 300 23.29 -32.40 -11.04
N SER A 301 23.21 -31.41 -10.14
CA SER A 301 22.74 -30.05 -10.38
C SER A 301 23.32 -29.43 -11.65
N VAL A 302 22.46 -28.91 -12.53
CA VAL A 302 22.86 -28.01 -13.60
C VAL A 302 22.13 -26.69 -13.41
N ALA A 303 22.90 -25.67 -13.06
CA ALA A 303 22.52 -24.27 -13.10
C ALA A 303 22.06 -23.92 -14.53
N ALA A 304 20.85 -23.37 -14.65
CA ALA A 304 20.42 -22.74 -15.89
C ALA A 304 21.31 -21.52 -16.11
N SER A 305 22.18 -21.61 -17.12
CA SER A 305 23.13 -20.58 -17.50
C SER A 305 22.68 -19.98 -18.83
N ARG A 306 22.53 -18.65 -18.86
CA ARG A 306 23.20 -17.79 -19.84
C ARG A 306 23.17 -16.33 -19.38
N PRO A 307 24.30 -15.63 -19.53
CA PRO A 307 24.33 -14.60 -20.56
C PRO A 307 25.60 -14.68 -21.43
N THR A 308 25.46 -14.24 -22.67
CA THR A 308 26.56 -14.02 -23.61
C THR A 308 27.43 -12.84 -23.18
N ALA A 309 28.74 -13.06 -23.25
CA ALA A 309 29.80 -12.14 -22.81
C ALA A 309 29.88 -10.81 -23.57
N ARG A 310 30.31 -9.76 -22.86
CA ARG A 310 31.27 -8.76 -23.36
C ARG A 310 32.11 -8.20 -22.18
N PRO A 311 33.36 -7.76 -22.42
CA PRO A 311 34.44 -7.81 -21.44
C PRO A 311 34.55 -6.56 -20.54
N ALA A 312 35.22 -6.80 -19.42
CA ALA A 312 35.57 -5.86 -18.37
C ALA A 312 36.32 -4.61 -18.84
N THR A 313 36.00 -3.47 -18.21
CA THR A 313 36.98 -2.43 -17.91
C THR A 313 36.81 -1.94 -16.47
N ALA A 314 37.92 -2.03 -15.74
CA ALA A 314 38.37 -1.28 -14.56
C ALA A 314 37.41 -1.06 -13.37
N SER A 315 37.81 -1.73 -12.28
CA SER A 315 37.41 -1.51 -10.90
C SER A 315 37.47 -0.05 -10.44
N VAL A 316 36.45 0.36 -9.68
CA VAL A 316 36.62 1.29 -8.55
C VAL A 316 36.02 0.60 -7.33
N ALA A 317 36.87 0.33 -6.34
CA ALA A 317 36.47 -0.22 -5.08
C ALA A 317 35.50 0.73 -4.38
N SER A 318 34.33 0.23 -4.00
CA SER A 318 33.51 0.78 -2.93
C SER A 318 33.22 -0.36 -1.97
N THR A 319 34.01 -0.38 -0.90
CA THR A 319 33.59 -0.86 0.42
C THR A 319 32.28 -0.16 0.76
N ASP A 320 31.18 -0.92 0.73
CA ASP A 320 30.00 -0.76 1.59
C ASP A 320 29.00 -1.86 1.21
N ALA A 321 29.22 -3.06 1.76
CA ALA A 321 28.17 -4.05 1.85
C ALA A 321 27.30 -3.67 3.07
N PRO A 322 25.97 -3.46 2.92
CA PRO A 322 25.11 -3.28 4.08
C PRO A 322 25.17 -4.56 4.93
N ALA A 323 25.35 -4.37 6.23
CA ALA A 323 25.39 -5.43 7.23
C ALA A 323 24.21 -6.39 7.04
N GLU A 324 24.49 -7.68 7.18
CA GLU A 324 23.49 -8.74 7.16
C GLU A 324 22.36 -8.40 8.13
N ALA A 325 21.14 -8.22 7.62
CA ALA A 325 19.94 -8.36 8.44
C ALA A 325 19.81 -9.86 8.79
N SER A 326 20.64 -10.33 9.72
CA SER A 326 20.45 -11.63 10.35
C SER A 326 19.09 -11.60 11.03
N ALA A 327 18.23 -12.58 10.73
CA ALA A 327 16.99 -12.78 11.48
C ALA A 327 17.33 -12.76 12.97
N ALA A 328 16.68 -11.89 13.74
CA ALA A 328 16.95 -11.75 15.16
C ALA A 328 16.64 -13.10 15.85
N GLY A 329 17.68 -13.81 16.25
CA GLY A 329 17.55 -14.98 17.11
C GLY A 329 17.23 -14.54 18.54
N PRO A 330 16.81 -15.48 19.41
CA PRO A 330 16.56 -15.17 20.81
C PRO A 330 17.81 -14.54 21.43
N SER A 331 17.64 -13.42 22.13
CA SER A 331 18.70 -12.92 22.98
C SER A 331 18.99 -13.95 24.09
N PRO A 332 20.16 -13.92 24.74
CA PRO A 332 20.45 -14.82 25.86
C PRO A 332 19.43 -14.74 27.02
N SER A 333 18.66 -13.65 27.14
CA SER A 333 17.59 -13.52 28.14
C SER A 333 16.31 -14.27 27.74
N GLN A 334 16.12 -14.52 26.44
CA GLN A 334 14.94 -15.10 25.82
C GLN A 334 15.06 -16.61 25.57
N THR A 335 16.23 -17.22 25.84
CA THR A 335 16.44 -18.65 25.62
C THR A 335 15.57 -19.51 26.56
N VAL A 336 15.06 -20.62 26.03
CA VAL A 336 14.26 -21.61 26.76
C VAL A 336 15.10 -22.87 26.97
N ASP A 337 15.44 -23.18 28.22
CA ASP A 337 16.37 -24.27 28.55
C ASP A 337 15.74 -25.69 28.51
N ASP A 338 14.41 -25.81 28.62
CA ASP A 338 13.65 -27.07 28.61
C ASP A 338 12.43 -26.95 27.67
N ASP A 339 12.66 -27.20 26.38
CA ASP A 339 11.66 -27.00 25.32
C ASP A 339 10.83 -28.26 24.98
N ALA A 340 11.16 -29.42 25.57
CA ALA A 340 10.63 -30.72 25.18
C ALA A 340 9.09 -30.80 25.23
N LEU A 341 8.49 -30.21 26.27
CA LEU A 341 7.02 -30.21 26.42
C LEU A 341 6.33 -29.26 25.44
N TYR A 342 6.97 -28.16 25.06
CA TYR A 342 6.45 -27.27 24.01
C TYR A 342 6.54 -27.95 22.64
N CYS A 343 7.65 -28.64 22.36
CA CYS A 343 7.83 -29.48 21.18
C CYS A 343 6.74 -30.55 21.07
N GLU A 344 6.49 -31.32 22.13
CA GLU A 344 5.45 -32.36 22.12
C GLU A 344 4.05 -31.79 21.84
N ALA A 345 3.73 -30.63 22.45
CA ALA A 345 2.46 -29.94 22.19
C ALA A 345 2.35 -29.50 20.72
N MET A 346 3.41 -28.89 20.17
CA MET A 346 3.43 -28.45 18.78
C MET A 346 3.37 -29.62 17.78
N GLU A 347 4.02 -30.75 18.06
CA GLU A 347 3.89 -31.96 17.24
C GLU A 347 2.44 -32.46 17.17
N LYS A 348 1.72 -32.46 18.29
CA LYS A 348 0.28 -32.81 18.33
C LYS A 348 -0.57 -31.83 17.52
N VAL A 349 -0.30 -30.54 17.63
CA VAL A 349 -0.97 -29.49 16.84
C VAL A 349 -0.72 -29.69 15.35
N LEU A 350 0.54 -29.87 14.94
CA LEU A 350 0.91 -30.08 13.53
C LEU A 350 0.28 -31.36 12.96
N ALA A 351 0.26 -32.46 13.73
CA ALA A 351 -0.39 -33.69 13.32
C ALA A 351 -1.91 -33.51 13.17
N ALA A 352 -2.55 -32.74 14.06
CA ALA A 352 -3.97 -32.42 13.98
C ALA A 352 -4.31 -31.57 12.75
N ILE A 353 -3.49 -30.57 12.42
CA ILE A 353 -3.63 -29.74 11.22
C ILE A 353 -3.48 -30.60 9.96
N LYS A 354 -2.41 -31.39 9.85
CA LYS A 354 -2.14 -32.25 8.69
C LYS A 354 -3.24 -33.29 8.45
N SER A 355 -3.77 -33.88 9.52
CA SER A 355 -4.85 -34.87 9.44
C SER A 355 -6.26 -34.26 9.37
N ARG A 356 -6.39 -32.93 9.46
CA ARG A 356 -7.66 -32.19 9.62
C ARG A 356 -8.53 -32.72 10.77
N ASN A 357 -7.91 -33.31 11.79
CA ASN A 357 -8.58 -33.80 12.99
C ASN A 357 -8.17 -32.93 14.19
N TYR A 358 -8.71 -31.71 14.20
CA TYR A 358 -8.33 -30.64 15.12
C TYR A 358 -8.61 -30.97 16.59
N VAL A 359 -9.63 -31.79 16.85
CA VAL A 359 -10.01 -32.21 18.22
C VAL A 359 -8.85 -32.89 18.95
N LYS A 360 -7.96 -33.60 18.23
CA LYS A 360 -6.78 -34.26 18.83
C LYS A 360 -5.81 -33.30 19.51
N ALA A 361 -5.78 -32.04 19.10
CA ALA A 361 -4.90 -31.04 19.68
C ALA A 361 -5.54 -30.28 20.86
N SER A 362 -6.86 -30.41 21.10
CA SER A 362 -7.59 -29.58 22.09
C SER A 362 -6.96 -29.61 23.48
N SER A 363 -6.40 -30.75 23.89
CA SER A 363 -5.74 -30.91 25.19
C SER A 363 -4.48 -30.04 25.37
N CYS A 364 -3.90 -29.53 24.29
CA CYS A 364 -2.73 -28.65 24.31
C CYS A 364 -3.09 -27.18 24.60
N PHE A 365 -4.37 -26.81 24.54
CA PHE A 365 -4.83 -25.43 24.64
C PHE A 365 -5.51 -25.13 25.97
N THR A 366 -5.50 -23.87 26.34
CA THR A 366 -6.49 -23.26 27.24
C THR A 366 -7.85 -23.11 26.51
N LEU A 367 -8.92 -22.71 27.20
CA LEU A 367 -10.21 -22.48 26.55
C LEU A 367 -10.15 -21.31 25.57
N GLU A 368 -9.51 -20.22 25.98
CA GLU A 368 -9.33 -19.01 25.18
C GLU A 368 -8.46 -19.30 23.95
N GLY A 369 -7.31 -19.96 24.16
CA GLY A 369 -6.40 -20.34 23.08
C GLY A 369 -7.05 -21.27 22.07
N LEU A 370 -7.92 -22.19 22.53
CA LEU A 370 -8.65 -23.10 21.66
C LEU A 370 -9.70 -22.37 20.80
N ASP A 371 -10.39 -21.36 21.34
CA ASP A 371 -11.34 -20.53 20.59
C ASP A 371 -10.64 -19.81 19.42
N VAL A 372 -9.50 -19.17 19.69
CA VAL A 372 -8.73 -18.46 18.66
C VAL A 372 -8.17 -19.44 17.62
N TYR A 373 -7.64 -20.58 18.07
CA TYR A 373 -7.16 -21.64 17.17
C TYR A 373 -8.26 -22.13 16.23
N ASN A 374 -9.47 -22.39 16.75
CA ASN A 374 -10.61 -22.84 15.96
C ASN A 374 -11.04 -21.79 14.91
N LYS A 375 -11.01 -20.50 15.27
CA LYS A 375 -11.23 -19.40 14.32
C LYS A 375 -10.15 -19.37 13.24
N LEU A 376 -8.88 -19.56 13.60
CA LEU A 376 -7.75 -19.53 12.67
C LEU A 376 -7.77 -20.69 11.66
N ILE A 377 -7.98 -21.92 12.10
CA ILE A 377 -8.07 -23.07 11.18
C ILE A 377 -9.30 -23.01 10.27
N SER A 378 -10.29 -22.20 10.63
CA SER A 378 -11.50 -21.92 9.85
C SER A 378 -11.39 -20.63 9.03
N TYR A 379 -10.26 -19.91 9.11
CA TYR A 379 -10.06 -18.65 8.40
C TYR A 379 -10.17 -18.85 6.89
N GLY A 380 -9.54 -19.92 6.38
CA GLY A 380 -9.63 -20.41 5.01
C GLY A 380 -9.23 -21.88 4.97
N THR A 381 -9.02 -22.47 3.78
CA THR A 381 -8.50 -23.84 3.71
C THR A 381 -7.01 -23.84 4.10
N GLY A 382 -6.75 -24.10 5.39
CA GLY A 382 -5.41 -24.06 5.98
C GLY A 382 -4.55 -25.28 5.69
N ARG A 383 -3.28 -25.08 5.31
CA ARG A 383 -2.28 -26.14 5.15
C ARG A 383 -0.90 -25.67 5.61
N VAL A 384 -0.09 -26.57 6.16
CA VAL A 384 1.33 -26.32 6.48
C VAL A 384 2.14 -26.20 5.19
N VAL A 385 2.91 -25.12 5.04
CA VAL A 385 3.79 -24.88 3.88
C VAL A 385 5.22 -25.20 4.28
N GLY A 386 5.92 -25.96 3.43
CA GLY A 386 7.30 -26.30 3.68
C GLY A 386 7.49 -27.22 4.88
N GLN A 387 8.67 -27.13 5.51
CA GLN A 387 8.98 -27.80 6.76
C GLN A 387 9.04 -26.77 7.89
N PRO A 388 8.21 -26.92 8.94
CA PRO A 388 8.29 -26.05 10.12
C PRO A 388 9.66 -26.17 10.79
N ASP A 389 10.21 -25.03 11.19
CA ASP A 389 11.46 -24.93 11.94
C ASP A 389 11.16 -24.15 13.22
N MET A 390 10.64 -24.85 14.23
CA MET A 390 10.07 -24.22 15.42
C MET A 390 11.18 -23.69 16.32
N VAL A 391 11.06 -22.42 16.71
CA VAL A 391 11.94 -21.77 17.69
C VAL A 391 11.09 -21.21 18.83
N TYR A 392 11.59 -21.36 20.06
CA TYR A 392 10.90 -20.95 21.28
C TYR A 392 11.62 -19.79 21.97
N TYR A 393 10.84 -18.80 22.37
CA TYR A 393 11.30 -17.57 23.00
C TYR A 393 10.57 -17.42 24.32
N ARG A 394 11.30 -17.13 25.41
CA ARG A 394 10.66 -16.62 26.62
C ARG A 394 10.07 -15.25 26.30
N SER A 395 8.84 -15.01 26.75
CA SER A 395 8.14 -13.75 26.62
C SER A 395 7.85 -13.18 28.01
N SER A 396 7.26 -11.98 28.05
CA SER A 396 6.73 -11.34 29.27
C SER A 396 5.84 -12.28 30.10
N ASN A 397 5.75 -12.00 31.41
CA ASN A 397 4.87 -12.72 32.34
C ASN A 397 5.11 -14.25 32.42
N GLY A 398 6.31 -14.71 32.07
CA GLY A 398 6.68 -16.14 32.11
C GLY A 398 6.05 -16.97 31.00
N GLN A 399 5.54 -16.33 29.94
CA GLN A 399 5.03 -17.00 28.76
C GLN A 399 6.17 -17.50 27.86
N VAL A 400 5.83 -18.42 26.95
CA VAL A 400 6.76 -18.89 25.91
C VAL A 400 6.08 -18.77 24.56
N VAL A 401 6.74 -18.13 23.61
CA VAL A 401 6.24 -17.93 22.24
C VAL A 401 6.97 -18.88 21.31
N ALA A 402 6.22 -19.63 20.49
CA ALA A 402 6.73 -20.52 19.47
C ALA A 402 6.49 -19.94 18.08
N ARG A 403 7.57 -19.77 17.30
CA ARG A 403 7.59 -19.25 15.92
C ARG A 403 8.16 -20.30 14.98
N GLY A 404 7.97 -20.12 13.67
CA GLY A 404 8.58 -20.99 12.65
C GLY A 404 7.61 -21.95 11.93
N LEU A 405 6.30 -21.80 12.17
CA LEU A 405 5.27 -22.45 11.38
C LEU A 405 4.75 -21.50 10.31
N GLN A 406 4.85 -21.89 9.03
CA GLN A 406 4.18 -21.22 7.92
C GLN A 406 2.99 -22.04 7.43
N MET A 407 1.88 -21.35 7.19
CA MET A 407 0.65 -21.94 6.67
C MET A 407 0.11 -21.17 5.48
N SER A 408 -0.46 -21.88 4.51
CA SER A 408 -1.25 -21.32 3.44
C SER A 408 -2.72 -21.33 3.80
N PHE A 409 -3.45 -20.33 3.31
CA PHE A 409 -4.90 -20.19 3.48
C PHE A 409 -5.53 -19.87 2.12
N SER A 410 -6.26 -20.84 1.55
CA SER A 410 -6.95 -20.68 0.26
C SER A 410 -8.43 -20.28 0.42
N PHE A 411 -8.88 -19.43 -0.49
CA PHE A 411 -10.21 -18.83 -0.57
C PHE A 411 -10.81 -18.99 -1.96
N MET A 412 -12.11 -19.31 -2.03
CA MET A 412 -12.76 -19.70 -3.30
C MET A 412 -13.94 -18.80 -3.68
N ASN A 413 -14.49 -17.97 -2.79
CA ASN A 413 -15.69 -17.19 -3.10
C ASN A 413 -15.40 -15.89 -3.88
N GLY A 414 -14.16 -15.70 -4.37
CA GLY A 414 -13.74 -14.60 -5.22
C GLY A 414 -13.89 -14.89 -6.72
N LYS A 415 -13.43 -13.95 -7.56
CA LYS A 415 -13.36 -14.16 -9.02
C LYS A 415 -12.32 -15.21 -9.43
N ARG A 416 -11.27 -15.34 -8.62
CA ARG A 416 -10.19 -16.30 -8.74
C ARG A 416 -9.95 -16.89 -7.36
N LYS A 417 -9.46 -18.12 -7.31
CA LYS A 417 -8.93 -18.71 -6.07
C LYS A 417 -7.78 -17.83 -5.59
N LYS A 418 -7.82 -17.44 -4.31
CA LYS A 418 -6.77 -16.63 -3.68
C LYS A 418 -6.13 -17.38 -2.54
N THR A 419 -4.80 -17.46 -2.52
CA THR A 419 -4.03 -18.13 -1.47
C THR A 419 -3.06 -17.14 -0.84
N PHE A 420 -3.12 -17.02 0.50
CA PHE A 420 -2.13 -16.30 1.30
C PHE A 420 -1.20 -17.28 2.00
N VAL A 421 0.06 -16.88 2.23
CA VAL A 421 0.96 -17.56 3.15
C VAL A 421 1.17 -16.67 4.36
N GLU A 422 1.01 -17.24 5.56
CA GLU A 422 1.16 -16.55 6.83
C GLU A 422 1.96 -17.39 7.82
N ASP A 423 2.82 -16.73 8.59
CA ASP A 423 3.42 -17.31 9.79
C ASP A 423 2.35 -17.42 10.87
N VAL A 424 2.39 -18.52 11.62
CA VAL A 424 1.49 -18.78 12.74
C VAL A 424 2.32 -18.90 14.00
N VAL A 425 2.02 -18.04 14.96
CA VAL A 425 2.72 -17.90 16.23
C VAL A 425 1.83 -18.44 17.34
N PHE A 426 2.41 -19.22 18.25
CA PHE A 426 1.70 -19.82 19.38
C PHE A 426 2.29 -19.29 20.68
N THR A 427 1.43 -18.79 21.57
CA THR A 427 1.83 -18.36 22.90
C THR A 427 1.40 -19.39 23.91
N PHE A 428 2.34 -19.84 24.74
CA PHE A 428 2.13 -20.75 25.85
C PHE A 428 2.09 -19.98 27.16
N ASN A 429 1.14 -20.32 28.02
CA ASN A 429 1.07 -19.84 29.39
C ASN A 429 2.10 -20.57 30.30
N PRO A 430 2.25 -20.13 31.57
CA PRO A 430 3.13 -20.82 32.53
C PRO A 430 2.79 -22.29 32.79
N ASP A 431 1.54 -22.72 32.55
CA ASP A 431 1.12 -24.13 32.64
C ASP A 431 1.47 -24.97 31.39
N LYS A 432 2.26 -24.39 30.47
CA LYS A 432 2.69 -25.01 29.20
C LYS A 432 1.50 -25.39 28.30
N LYS A 433 0.38 -24.67 28.42
CA LYS A 433 -0.78 -24.74 27.50
C LYS A 433 -0.76 -23.55 26.56
N ILE A 434 -1.20 -23.78 25.33
CA ILE A 434 -1.35 -22.71 24.34
C ILE A 434 -2.50 -21.80 24.79
N SER A 435 -2.17 -20.56 25.15
CA SER A 435 -3.11 -19.51 25.55
C SER A 435 -3.59 -18.66 24.38
N ASN A 436 -2.81 -18.57 23.31
CA ASN A 436 -3.14 -17.73 22.16
C ASN A 436 -2.50 -18.25 20.87
N VAL A 437 -3.10 -17.90 19.73
CA VAL A 437 -2.57 -18.16 18.39
C VAL A 437 -2.75 -16.91 17.55
N ALA A 438 -1.70 -16.48 16.85
CA ALA A 438 -1.71 -15.27 16.04
C ALA A 438 -1.09 -15.49 14.66
N PHE A 439 -1.50 -14.68 13.68
CA PHE A 439 -0.74 -14.48 12.46
C PHE A 439 0.48 -13.62 12.76
N GLY A 440 1.67 -14.15 12.50
CA GLY A 440 2.93 -13.49 12.73
C GLY A 440 3.18 -12.30 11.81
N LEU A 441 4.04 -11.40 12.27
CA LEU A 441 4.65 -10.38 11.41
C LEU A 441 5.56 -11.05 10.38
N GLY A 442 5.79 -10.40 9.23
CA GLY A 442 6.84 -10.87 8.33
C GLY A 442 8.22 -10.60 8.93
N LYS A 443 9.24 -11.38 8.57
CA LYS A 443 10.59 -11.29 9.17
C LYS A 443 11.20 -9.88 9.13
N VAL A 444 10.92 -9.13 8.07
CA VAL A 444 11.40 -7.74 7.96
C VAL A 444 10.68 -6.83 8.96
N ALA A 445 9.36 -6.96 9.08
CA ALA A 445 8.55 -6.20 10.03
C ALA A 445 8.86 -6.55 11.50
N GLU A 446 9.22 -7.80 11.77
CA GLU A 446 9.74 -8.28 13.06
C GLU A 446 11.10 -7.66 13.37
N SER A 447 12.04 -7.71 12.40
CA SER A 447 13.36 -7.08 12.54
C SER A 447 13.28 -5.57 12.77
N ASP A 448 12.34 -4.88 12.13
CA ASP A 448 12.10 -3.43 12.30
C ASP A 448 11.75 -3.06 13.78
N ILE A 449 11.25 -4.02 14.57
CA ILE A 449 10.93 -3.86 16.00
C ILE A 449 12.08 -4.37 16.87
N LEU A 450 12.54 -5.60 16.63
CA LEU A 450 13.53 -6.26 17.49
C LEU A 450 14.89 -5.57 17.44
N ASN A 451 15.35 -5.22 16.24
CA ASN A 451 16.68 -4.66 16.03
C ASN A 451 16.70 -3.13 16.09
N ARG A 452 15.58 -2.51 16.47
CA ARG A 452 15.49 -1.06 16.57
C ARG A 452 16.40 -0.54 17.67
N TYR A 453 17.24 0.43 17.30
CA TYR A 453 17.99 1.21 18.28
C TYR A 453 17.03 2.12 19.05
N ALA A 454 16.71 1.71 20.27
CA ALA A 454 15.88 2.44 21.20
C ALA A 454 16.51 2.31 22.59
N PRO A 455 17.35 3.28 23.01
CA PRO A 455 17.96 3.28 24.32
C PRO A 455 16.91 3.14 25.43
N GLY A 456 17.14 2.23 26.37
CA GLY A 456 16.22 1.98 27.50
C GLY A 456 15.12 0.96 27.23
N TRP A 457 14.88 0.55 25.97
CA TRP A 457 13.95 -0.54 25.69
C TRP A 457 14.51 -1.88 26.15
N LYS A 458 13.72 -2.61 26.94
CA LYS A 458 14.01 -3.99 27.33
C LYS A 458 13.47 -4.97 26.29
N ASP A 459 13.89 -6.22 26.40
CA ASP A 459 13.38 -7.30 25.54
C ASP A 459 11.87 -7.47 25.74
N GLU A 460 11.37 -7.35 26.98
CA GLU A 460 9.95 -7.45 27.29
C GLU A 460 9.11 -6.37 26.58
N THR A 461 9.64 -5.15 26.43
CA THR A 461 8.95 -4.06 25.70
C THR A 461 8.80 -4.39 24.22
N ARG A 462 9.85 -4.94 23.61
CA ARG A 462 9.83 -5.33 22.20
C ARG A 462 8.82 -6.45 21.96
N GLU A 463 8.79 -7.44 22.85
CA GLU A 463 7.84 -8.54 22.83
C GLU A 463 6.39 -8.06 22.97
N LEU A 464 6.12 -7.14 23.91
CA LEU A 464 4.79 -6.58 24.11
C LEU A 464 4.28 -5.87 22.86
N ILE A 465 5.15 -5.08 22.19
CA ILE A 465 4.81 -4.42 20.92
C ILE A 465 4.56 -5.44 19.80
N MET A 466 5.42 -6.46 19.68
CA MET A 466 5.23 -7.53 18.68
C MET A 466 3.92 -8.27 18.90
N GLU A 467 3.66 -8.73 20.12
CA GLU A 467 2.44 -9.45 20.48
C GLU A 467 1.20 -8.60 20.20
N PHE A 468 1.23 -7.32 20.57
CA PHE A 468 0.13 -6.39 20.29
C PHE A 468 -0.15 -6.28 18.78
N LEU A 469 0.89 -6.12 17.95
CA LEU A 469 0.73 -5.98 16.50
C LEU A 469 0.26 -7.28 15.82
N GLU A 470 0.77 -8.43 16.25
CA GLU A 470 0.34 -9.75 15.78
C GLU A 470 -1.11 -10.02 16.13
N ASN A 471 -1.52 -9.70 17.36
CA ASN A 471 -2.90 -9.84 17.80
C ASN A 471 -3.84 -8.86 17.10
N TYR A 472 -3.41 -7.60 16.90
CA TYR A 472 -4.15 -6.62 16.12
C TYR A 472 -4.39 -7.15 14.70
N LYS A 473 -3.33 -7.59 14.01
CA LYS A 473 -3.44 -8.22 12.68
C LYS A 473 -4.41 -9.40 12.69
N THR A 474 -4.24 -10.30 13.65
CA THR A 474 -5.05 -11.51 13.81
C THR A 474 -6.51 -11.18 14.03
N ALA A 475 -6.83 -10.15 14.81
CA ALA A 475 -8.20 -9.77 15.11
C ALA A 475 -8.96 -9.29 13.87
N TYR A 476 -8.31 -8.57 12.95
CA TYR A 476 -8.93 -8.21 11.67
C TYR A 476 -9.09 -9.43 10.77
N CYS A 477 -8.07 -10.29 10.66
CA CYS A 477 -8.15 -11.47 9.82
C CYS A 477 -9.25 -12.44 10.27
N LEU A 478 -9.32 -12.71 11.58
CA LEU A 478 -10.28 -13.61 12.20
C LEU A 478 -11.59 -12.92 12.59
N LYS A 479 -11.76 -11.64 12.25
CA LYS A 479 -12.96 -10.83 12.50
C LYS A 479 -13.38 -10.80 13.98
N ARG A 480 -12.41 -10.77 14.89
CA ARG A 480 -12.59 -10.75 16.35
C ARG A 480 -12.98 -9.35 16.84
N LEU A 481 -14.24 -8.98 16.58
CA LEU A 481 -14.78 -7.68 16.97
C LEU A 481 -14.78 -7.48 18.49
N ASP A 482 -14.90 -8.57 19.25
CA ASP A 482 -14.71 -8.64 20.70
C ASP A 482 -13.32 -8.10 21.10
N TYR A 483 -12.26 -8.68 20.53
CA TYR A 483 -10.90 -8.23 20.83
C TYR A 483 -10.64 -6.78 20.38
N ILE A 484 -11.12 -6.40 19.18
CA ILE A 484 -10.99 -5.03 18.68
C ILE A 484 -11.72 -4.03 19.57
N ARG A 485 -12.87 -4.41 20.15
CA ARG A 485 -13.57 -3.56 21.12
C ARG A 485 -12.74 -3.37 22.39
N ASP A 486 -12.07 -4.41 22.87
CA ASP A 486 -11.35 -4.38 24.14
C ASP A 486 -10.05 -3.57 24.05
N ILE A 487 -9.35 -3.60 22.91
CA ILE A 487 -8.08 -2.87 22.75
C ILE A 487 -8.25 -1.40 22.36
N PHE A 488 -9.47 -0.90 22.12
CA PHE A 488 -9.69 0.53 21.86
C PHE A 488 -10.20 1.19 23.13
N ALA A 489 -9.59 2.30 23.53
CA ALA A 489 -10.09 3.08 24.67
C ALA A 489 -11.49 3.62 24.37
N ASP A 490 -12.31 3.80 25.41
CA ASP A 490 -13.68 4.30 25.24
C ASP A 490 -13.72 5.73 24.67
N ASP A 491 -12.68 6.51 24.93
CA ASP A 491 -12.46 7.86 24.41
C ASP A 491 -11.55 7.90 23.17
N ALA A 492 -11.27 6.75 22.55
CA ALA A 492 -10.34 6.66 21.43
C ALA A 492 -10.73 7.57 20.25
N VAL A 493 -9.72 8.25 19.70
CA VAL A 493 -9.87 9.09 18.50
C VAL A 493 -9.55 8.27 17.26
N ILE A 494 -10.59 7.92 16.51
CA ILE A 494 -10.44 7.08 15.32
C ILE A 494 -10.61 7.91 14.07
N ILE A 495 -9.51 8.16 13.39
CA ILE A 495 -9.46 8.88 12.14
C ILE A 495 -9.36 7.86 11.00
N VAL A 496 -10.39 7.82 10.17
CA VAL A 496 -10.37 7.08 8.92
C VAL A 496 -10.22 8.08 7.78
N GLY A 497 -9.11 8.01 7.06
CA GLY A 497 -8.93 8.75 5.83
C GLY A 497 -9.92 8.25 4.78
N ASN A 498 -10.85 9.11 4.36
CA ASN A 498 -11.46 9.05 3.04
C ASN A 498 -11.24 10.43 2.42
N ILE A 499 -10.81 10.49 1.17
CA ILE A 499 -10.87 11.74 0.41
C ILE A 499 -12.36 12.03 0.16
N VAL A 500 -12.97 12.88 0.99
CA VAL A 500 -14.36 13.30 0.82
C VAL A 500 -14.40 14.71 0.26
N LYS A 501 -14.75 14.83 -1.02
CA LYS A 501 -15.07 16.13 -1.65
C LYS A 501 -16.23 16.79 -0.90
N ARG A 502 -16.08 18.06 -0.53
CA ARG A 502 -17.25 18.90 -0.21
C ARG A 502 -18.00 19.14 -1.52
N ASN A 503 -19.25 18.71 -1.61
CA ASN A 503 -20.20 19.39 -2.50
C ASN A 503 -20.46 20.77 -1.88
N LEU A 504 -19.95 21.82 -2.50
CA LEU A 504 -20.28 23.20 -2.14
C LEU A 504 -21.71 23.50 -2.61
N ALA A 505 -22.70 22.96 -1.89
CA ALA A 505 -24.02 23.55 -1.87
C ALA A 505 -24.06 24.51 -0.66
N ALA A 506 -24.00 25.81 -0.96
CA ALA A 506 -24.26 26.96 -0.09
C ALA A 506 -23.39 27.09 1.19
N VAL A 507 -22.31 27.89 1.11
CA VAL A 507 -21.73 28.55 2.29
C VAL A 507 -21.93 30.06 2.11
N PRO A 508 -22.54 30.78 3.08
CA PRO A 508 -22.72 32.23 3.03
C PRO A 508 -21.37 32.99 3.01
N GLU A 509 -21.33 34.11 2.29
CA GLU A 509 -20.17 34.95 1.90
C GLU A 509 -19.27 35.52 3.02
N GLU A 510 -19.43 35.15 4.28
CA GLU A 510 -18.68 35.77 5.39
C GLU A 510 -17.45 35.00 5.89
N ARG A 511 -17.06 33.88 5.26
CA ARG A 511 -15.80 33.17 5.58
C ARG A 511 -15.05 32.78 4.32
N ALA A 512 -14.27 33.72 3.77
CA ALA A 512 -13.26 33.41 2.77
C ALA A 512 -12.17 32.53 3.41
N ILE A 513 -12.12 31.25 3.00
CA ILE A 513 -11.02 30.33 3.30
C ILE A 513 -10.07 30.37 2.09
N SER A 514 -8.75 30.39 2.32
CA SER A 514 -7.76 30.42 1.24
C SER A 514 -7.85 29.17 0.33
N LEU A 515 -7.57 29.37 -0.95
CA LEU A 515 -7.68 28.39 -2.03
C LEU A 515 -6.61 27.27 -2.01
N GLU A 516 -5.60 27.37 -1.16
CA GLU A 516 -4.53 26.35 -1.01
C GLU A 516 -5.00 25.06 -0.31
N GLY A 517 -6.24 25.02 0.23
CA GLY A 517 -6.78 23.90 1.00
C GLY A 517 -7.91 23.13 0.31
N GLN A 518 -7.96 23.03 -1.02
CA GLN A 518 -9.04 22.32 -1.72
C GLN A 518 -8.98 20.79 -1.55
N ASP A 519 -7.80 20.22 -1.28
CA ASP A 519 -7.63 18.86 -0.78
C ASP A 519 -7.55 18.87 0.75
N ILE A 520 -8.70 18.96 1.41
CA ILE A 520 -8.78 18.57 2.81
C ILE A 520 -8.90 17.04 2.79
N ILE A 521 -7.85 16.33 3.22
CA ILE A 521 -8.02 14.96 3.70
C ILE A 521 -9.05 15.06 4.83
N LYS A 522 -10.32 14.82 4.52
CA LYS A 522 -11.38 14.90 5.51
C LYS A 522 -11.31 13.61 6.31
N TYR A 523 -10.46 13.65 7.32
CA TYR A 523 -10.41 12.67 8.38
C TYR A 523 -11.84 12.50 8.92
N ASN A 524 -12.47 11.37 8.61
CA ASN A 524 -13.71 11.00 9.28
C ASN A 524 -13.30 10.56 10.68
N ARG A 525 -13.55 11.45 11.65
CA ARG A 525 -13.39 11.13 13.06
C ARG A 525 -14.61 10.32 13.48
N TYR A 526 -14.38 9.07 13.82
CA TYR A 526 -15.34 8.19 14.45
C TYR A 526 -15.02 8.06 15.93
N ASP A 527 -16.07 7.91 16.73
CA ASP A 527 -15.95 7.30 18.05
C ASP A 527 -15.84 5.77 17.93
N LYS A 528 -15.53 5.11 19.04
CA LYS A 528 -15.36 3.66 19.13
C LYS A 528 -16.57 2.89 18.62
N GLU A 529 -17.79 3.23 19.06
CA GLU A 529 -19.00 2.48 18.68
C GLU A 529 -19.33 2.62 17.19
N THR A 530 -19.21 3.82 16.63
CA THR A 530 -19.42 4.05 15.18
C THR A 530 -18.39 3.28 14.36
N TYR A 531 -17.14 3.27 14.79
CA TYR A 531 -16.08 2.50 14.14
C TYR A 531 -16.37 1.01 14.16
N LEU A 532 -16.69 0.45 15.33
CA LEU A 532 -16.99 -0.98 15.50
C LEU A 532 -18.23 -1.40 14.69
N ALA A 533 -19.27 -0.57 14.63
CA ALA A 533 -20.47 -0.84 13.82
C ALA A 533 -20.15 -0.90 12.31
N ASN A 534 -19.31 0.00 11.82
CA ASN A 534 -18.83 -0.02 10.44
C ASN A 534 -17.95 -1.25 10.17
N LEU A 535 -17.06 -1.59 11.10
CA LEU A 535 -16.17 -2.74 10.99
C LEU A 535 -16.94 -4.06 10.99
N ALA A 536 -17.96 -4.21 11.85
CA ALA A 536 -18.85 -5.36 11.88
C ALA A 536 -19.54 -5.60 10.53
N ARG A 537 -19.97 -4.52 9.85
CA ARG A 537 -20.55 -4.60 8.50
C ARG A 537 -19.51 -5.09 7.50
N THR A 538 -18.30 -4.55 7.53
CA THR A 538 -17.19 -4.97 6.66
C THR A 538 -16.85 -6.45 6.88
N PHE A 539 -16.76 -6.89 8.13
CA PHE A 539 -16.47 -8.28 8.49
C PHE A 539 -17.52 -9.26 7.93
N LYS A 540 -18.79 -8.88 8.00
CA LYS A 540 -19.91 -9.68 7.48
C LYS A 540 -19.92 -9.78 5.94
N LEU A 541 -19.50 -8.73 5.24
CA LEU A 541 -19.58 -8.67 3.77
C LEU A 541 -18.45 -9.39 3.04
N ASN A 542 -17.30 -9.57 3.71
CA ASN A 542 -16.12 -10.16 3.09
C ASN A 542 -15.98 -11.62 3.50
N GLU A 543 -15.57 -12.48 2.57
CA GLU A 543 -15.17 -13.86 2.88
C GLU A 543 -13.95 -13.84 3.79
N PHE A 544 -12.89 -13.15 3.34
CA PHE A 544 -11.64 -12.98 4.05
C PHE A 544 -11.26 -11.51 4.20
N ILE A 545 -10.41 -11.25 5.18
CA ILE A 545 -9.66 -10.02 5.37
C ILE A 545 -8.23 -10.46 5.69
N ASN A 546 -7.25 -10.00 4.94
CA ASN A 546 -5.85 -10.26 5.18
C ASN A 546 -5.11 -8.92 5.29
N LEU A 547 -4.26 -8.79 6.30
CA LEU A 547 -3.40 -7.63 6.49
C LEU A 547 -1.94 -8.06 6.34
N ARG A 548 -1.20 -7.40 5.44
CA ARG A 548 0.26 -7.52 5.35
C ARG A 548 0.88 -6.24 5.88
N PHE A 549 1.74 -6.38 6.91
CA PHE A 549 2.52 -5.26 7.43
C PHE A 549 3.86 -5.24 6.74
N THR A 550 4.16 -4.12 6.09
CA THR A 550 5.35 -3.97 5.25
C THR A 550 6.42 -3.13 5.90
N ASN A 551 6.08 -2.17 6.76
CA ASN A 551 7.02 -1.32 7.49
C ASN A 551 6.49 -1.07 8.89
N ASN A 552 7.37 -1.01 9.90
CA ASN A 552 7.02 -0.59 11.25
C ASN A 552 8.01 0.49 11.70
N ASP A 553 7.48 1.61 12.17
CA ASP A 553 8.24 2.66 12.85
C ASP A 553 7.61 2.88 14.22
N VAL A 554 8.40 2.75 15.29
CA VAL A 554 7.90 2.86 16.66
C VAL A 554 8.66 3.92 17.43
N GLN A 555 7.93 4.79 18.11
CA GLN A 555 8.48 5.85 18.94
C GLN A 555 7.84 5.82 20.32
N TRP A 556 8.68 5.79 21.35
CA TRP A 556 8.25 6.02 22.73
C TRP A 556 8.05 7.52 22.97
N LEU A 557 6.96 7.88 23.65
CA LEU A 557 6.66 9.27 23.99
C LEU A 557 7.25 9.64 25.35
N GLU A 558 8.50 10.11 25.33
CA GLU A 558 9.26 10.55 26.52
C GLU A 558 8.53 11.63 27.36
N LYS A 559 7.56 12.36 26.78
CA LYS A 559 6.74 13.35 27.52
C LYS A 559 6.00 12.73 28.72
N TYR A 560 5.79 11.41 28.73
CA TYR A 560 5.10 10.68 29.79
C TYR A 560 6.04 9.66 30.45
N GLU A 561 7.01 10.13 31.26
CA GLU A 561 8.04 9.26 31.88
C GLU A 561 7.46 8.12 32.75
N ASP A 562 6.27 8.32 33.33
CA ASP A 562 5.57 7.33 34.18
C ASP A 562 4.58 6.44 33.39
N ALA A 563 4.49 6.58 32.06
CA ALA A 563 3.57 5.81 31.21
C ALA A 563 4.26 5.19 30.00
N GLU A 564 3.86 3.97 29.66
CA GLU A 564 4.41 3.24 28.51
C GLU A 564 3.55 3.49 27.27
N ILE A 565 3.62 4.72 26.73
CA ILE A 565 2.84 5.15 25.57
C ILE A 565 3.72 5.15 24.31
N TYR A 566 3.28 4.42 23.29
CA TYR A 566 3.99 4.26 22.03
C TYR A 566 3.17 4.79 20.85
N GLY A 567 3.81 5.59 20.00
CA GLY A 567 3.35 5.85 18.65
C GLY A 567 3.92 4.79 17.71
N ILE A 568 3.06 4.10 16.98
CA ILE A 568 3.41 3.03 16.06
C ILE A 568 2.85 3.35 14.67
N GLN A 569 3.72 3.51 13.69
CA GLN A 569 3.36 3.70 12.29
C GLN A 569 3.66 2.43 11.49
N ILE A 570 2.67 1.97 10.73
CA ILE A 570 2.65 0.67 10.08
C ILE A 570 2.31 0.86 8.61
N GLY A 571 3.19 0.46 7.70
CA GLY A 571 2.84 0.25 6.31
C GLY A 571 1.88 -0.95 6.23
N GLN A 572 0.62 -0.71 5.88
CA GLN A 572 -0.44 -1.71 5.91
C GLN A 572 -1.05 -1.90 4.52
N GLU A 573 -0.94 -3.12 4.01
CA GLU A 573 -1.71 -3.60 2.87
C GLU A 573 -2.95 -4.33 3.39
N TYR A 574 -4.11 -3.79 3.07
CA TYR A 574 -5.40 -4.38 3.38
C TYR A 574 -5.93 -5.08 2.14
N THR A 575 -6.20 -6.38 2.23
CA THR A 575 -6.86 -7.13 1.16
C THR A 575 -8.07 -7.87 1.71
N SER A 576 -9.21 -7.71 1.08
CA SER A 576 -10.43 -8.48 1.36
C SER A 576 -11.01 -9.03 0.07
N SER A 577 -12.04 -9.87 0.18
CA SER A 577 -12.70 -10.45 -1.00
C SER A 577 -13.40 -9.42 -1.92
N ARG A 578 -13.50 -8.16 -1.50
CA ARG A 578 -14.17 -7.07 -2.26
C ARG A 578 -13.32 -5.82 -2.44
N TYR A 579 -12.28 -5.64 -1.62
CA TYR A 579 -11.52 -4.41 -1.55
C TYR A 579 -10.05 -4.71 -1.31
N ALA A 580 -9.16 -3.95 -1.93
CA ALA A 580 -7.75 -3.98 -1.61
C ALA A 580 -7.22 -2.55 -1.64
N ASP A 581 -6.29 -2.22 -0.75
CA ASP A 581 -5.68 -0.91 -0.66
C ASP A 581 -4.39 -0.96 0.16
N LYS A 582 -3.56 0.06 0.00
CA LYS A 582 -2.31 0.23 0.73
C LYS A 582 -2.24 1.63 1.32
N GLY A 583 -1.79 1.71 2.56
CA GLY A 583 -1.53 2.98 3.21
C GLY A 583 -0.77 2.80 4.51
N TYR A 584 -0.68 3.87 5.27
CA TYR A 584 0.04 3.94 6.54
C TYR A 584 -0.96 4.10 7.68
N LEU A 585 -0.97 3.09 8.55
CA LEU A 585 -1.72 3.07 9.80
C LEU A 585 -0.85 3.65 10.91
N PHE A 586 -1.34 4.66 11.61
CA PHE A 586 -0.72 5.13 12.85
C PHE A 586 -1.60 4.75 14.04
N LEU A 587 -0.97 4.21 15.08
CA LEU A 587 -1.59 3.87 16.36
C LEU A 587 -0.85 4.61 17.47
N LEU A 588 -1.59 5.28 18.35
CA LEU A 588 -1.09 5.69 19.66
C LEU A 588 -1.62 4.70 20.69
N VAL A 589 -0.74 3.94 21.31
CA VAL A 589 -1.08 2.82 22.19
C VAL A 589 -0.52 3.08 23.57
N ASP A 590 -1.40 3.06 24.57
CA ASP A 590 -1.03 3.03 25.97
C ASP A 590 -0.87 1.57 26.40
N MET A 591 0.36 1.19 26.70
CA MET A 591 0.73 -0.16 27.12
C MET A 591 1.11 -0.20 28.60
N THR A 592 0.78 0.80 29.41
CA THR A 592 1.13 0.85 30.84
C THR A 592 0.57 -0.34 31.62
N ASP A 593 -0.62 -0.83 31.25
CA ASP A 593 -1.10 -2.16 31.64
C ASP A 593 -0.73 -3.18 30.55
N HIS A 594 0.31 -3.97 30.82
CA HIS A 594 0.83 -4.99 29.89
C HIS A 594 -0.22 -6.03 29.49
N ASN A 595 -1.24 -6.27 30.32
CA ASN A 595 -2.28 -7.25 30.03
C ASN A 595 -3.47 -6.66 29.26
N ALA A 596 -3.60 -5.33 29.21
CA ALA A 596 -4.74 -4.66 28.61
C ALA A 596 -4.33 -3.38 27.83
N PRO A 597 -3.47 -3.49 26.80
CA PRO A 597 -3.05 -2.34 26.01
C PRO A 597 -4.25 -1.65 25.33
N GLN A 598 -4.24 -0.32 25.31
CA GLN A 598 -5.34 0.51 24.81
C GLN A 598 -4.89 1.46 23.70
N ILE A 599 -5.53 1.36 22.54
CA ILE A 599 -5.42 2.31 21.44
C ILE A 599 -6.17 3.58 21.82
N LYS A 600 -5.42 4.68 21.96
CA LYS A 600 -5.93 6.04 22.23
C LYS A 600 -6.20 6.79 20.93
N VAL A 601 -5.36 6.61 19.92
CA VAL A 601 -5.52 7.24 18.61
C VAL A 601 -5.26 6.20 17.53
N ARG A 602 -6.11 6.19 16.50
CA ARG A 602 -5.88 5.40 15.29
C ARG A 602 -6.10 6.29 14.08
N THR A 603 -5.10 6.41 13.21
CA THR A 603 -5.23 7.13 11.93
C THR A 603 -4.83 6.24 10.77
N TRP A 604 -5.43 6.42 9.60
CA TRP A 604 -5.00 5.75 8.37
C TRP A 604 -4.90 6.77 7.26
N GLN A 605 -3.78 6.74 6.53
CA GLN A 605 -3.44 7.71 5.49
C GLN A 605 -2.86 7.00 4.26
N PRO A 606 -3.05 7.52 3.03
CA PRO A 606 -2.51 6.88 1.82
C PRO A 606 -0.97 6.90 1.76
N ASN A 607 -0.35 7.98 2.24
CA ASN A 607 1.08 8.23 2.12
C ASN A 607 1.80 8.15 3.47
N GLU A 608 3.10 7.86 3.43
CA GLU A 608 3.93 7.88 4.63
C GLU A 608 4.10 9.32 5.09
N VAL A 609 3.85 9.57 6.38
CA VAL A 609 4.12 10.86 7.00
C VAL A 609 5.13 10.63 8.10
N SER A 610 6.13 11.49 8.24
CA SER A 610 7.10 11.34 9.33
C SER A 610 6.40 11.45 10.68
N MET A 611 6.77 10.60 11.63
CA MET A 611 6.22 10.59 12.99
C MET A 611 6.21 11.98 13.64
N SER A 612 7.28 12.76 13.49
CA SER A 612 7.37 14.15 13.98
C SER A 612 6.26 15.08 13.47
N LYS A 613 5.81 14.88 12.22
CA LYS A 613 4.72 15.66 11.62
C LYS A 613 3.35 15.15 12.10
N ILE A 614 3.21 13.84 12.31
CA ILE A 614 1.99 13.24 12.86
C ILE A 614 1.72 13.76 14.28
N PHE A 615 2.75 13.85 15.11
CA PHE A 615 2.65 14.42 16.46
C PHE A 615 2.36 15.93 16.44
N SER A 616 2.94 16.69 15.50
CA SER A 616 2.65 18.14 15.38
C SER A 616 1.22 18.44 14.91
N ALA A 617 0.57 17.51 14.21
CA ALA A 617 -0.81 17.64 13.76
C ALA A 617 -1.83 17.34 14.88
N GLY A 618 -1.39 16.78 16.00
CA GLY A 618 -2.22 16.48 17.15
C GLY A 618 -1.46 16.65 18.45
N ASP A 619 -1.62 17.82 19.05
CA ASP A 619 -1.67 17.93 20.51
C ASP A 619 -2.86 17.08 21.01
N PHE A 620 -2.67 15.76 21.08
CA PHE A 620 -3.72 14.79 21.39
C PHE A 620 -4.12 14.79 22.87
N TYR A 621 -3.40 15.54 23.71
CA TYR A 621 -3.75 15.83 25.09
C TYR A 621 -3.80 17.34 25.24
N ASN A 622 -4.94 17.87 25.68
CA ASN A 622 -4.95 19.18 26.32
C ASN A 622 -4.19 19.02 27.65
N ASP A 623 -3.33 19.98 27.97
CA ASP A 623 -2.69 20.09 29.29
C ASP A 623 -3.72 20.04 30.44
#